data_AF-A0A941JLW7-F1
#
_entry.id   AF-A0A941JLW7-F1
#
_cell.length_a   1.000
_cell.length_b   1.000
_cell.length_c   1.000
_cell.angle_alpha   90.00
_cell.angle_beta   90.00
_cell.angle_gamma   90.00
#
_symmetry.space_group_name_H-M   'P 1'
#
loop_
_entity.id
_entity.type
_entity.pdbx_description
1 polymer ?
#
loop_
_entity_poly.entity_id
_entity_poly.type
_entity_poly.pdbx_seq_one_letter_code
_entity_poly.pdbx_strand_id
1 'polypeptide(L)'
;MNPVSEKYTVSPSVLASEVQIAGWELQKTALLPQQEIDQELNMAVGRLYQYTQDNQILDVELRYFYPETSANVQAYIKRYSLGSRTKEIRELPGMGYYTVLTDGKRAFLSSCINPRGGSTVTMKQFFQNRYAHDLQLSRLGPWLLSREEILDRRCLWAHLSIPLENYSPEAAYQVLENAWFSLYEQWQEQFPPTM
;
A
#
# COMPACT_ATOMS: atom_id res chain seq x y z
N MET A 1 0.47 2.41 33.79
CA MET A 1 1.20 1.55 32.84
C MET A 1 0.17 0.72 32.12
N ASN A 2 -0.23 1.13 30.91
CA ASN A 2 -1.16 0.35 30.10
C ASN A 2 -0.39 -0.86 29.53
N PRO A 3 -0.95 -2.08 29.58
CA PRO A 3 -0.33 -3.21 28.94
C PRO A 3 -0.27 -2.91 27.43
N VAL A 4 0.94 -2.80 26.90
CA VAL A 4 1.15 -2.81 25.45
C VAL A 4 0.57 -4.13 24.95
N SER A 5 -0.46 -4.01 24.13
CA SER A 5 -1.29 -5.10 23.63
C SER A 5 -0.44 -6.16 22.92
N GLU A 6 -0.23 -7.31 23.59
CA GLU A 6 0.21 -8.58 22.97
C GLU A 6 -0.76 -9.07 21.87
N LYS A 7 -1.92 -8.44 21.67
CA LYS A 7 -3.00 -8.95 20.80
C LYS A 7 -2.85 -8.69 19.29
N TYR A 8 -1.83 -7.96 18.83
CA TYR A 8 -1.74 -7.56 17.41
C TYR A 8 -0.36 -7.84 16.77
N THR A 9 0.32 -8.90 17.18
CA THR A 9 1.61 -9.28 16.60
C THR A 9 1.41 -9.96 15.25
N VAL A 10 1.67 -9.25 14.15
CA VAL A 10 1.52 -9.79 12.79
C VAL A 10 2.81 -10.49 12.34
N SER A 11 2.69 -11.71 11.84
CA SER A 11 3.83 -12.44 11.26
C SER A 11 4.39 -11.68 10.06
N PRO A 12 5.72 -11.50 9.94
CA PRO A 12 6.31 -10.89 8.75
C PRO A 12 6.01 -11.63 7.44
N SER A 13 5.59 -12.89 7.52
CA SER A 13 5.18 -13.71 6.37
C SER A 13 3.89 -13.22 5.69
N VAL A 14 3.13 -12.29 6.29
CA VAL A 14 1.98 -11.68 5.61
C VAL A 14 2.40 -10.85 4.39
N LEU A 15 3.65 -10.37 4.36
CA LEU A 15 4.25 -9.80 3.17
C LEU A 15 5.13 -10.86 2.51
N ALA A 16 4.65 -11.40 1.39
CA ALA A 16 5.32 -12.42 0.60
C ALA A 16 6.79 -12.04 0.34
N SER A 17 7.70 -13.03 0.35
CA SER A 17 9.09 -12.79 -0.02
C SER A 17 9.27 -12.49 -1.50
N GLU A 18 8.26 -12.80 -2.31
CA GLU A 18 8.26 -12.62 -3.76
C GLU A 18 6.90 -12.11 -4.21
N VAL A 19 6.93 -11.08 -5.05
CA VAL A 19 5.75 -10.48 -5.69
C VAL A 19 6.09 -10.36 -7.16
N GLN A 20 5.23 -10.88 -8.02
CA GLN A 20 5.46 -10.87 -9.46
C GLN A 20 4.94 -9.56 -10.03
N ILE A 21 5.80 -8.85 -10.75
CA ILE A 21 5.42 -7.66 -11.51
C ILE A 21 5.71 -7.95 -12.98
N ALA A 22 4.70 -7.83 -13.84
CA ALA A 22 4.83 -8.27 -15.23
C ALA A 22 5.96 -7.50 -15.94
N GLY A 23 6.91 -8.25 -16.51
CA GLY A 23 8.07 -7.68 -17.22
C GLY A 23 9.25 -7.26 -16.33
N TRP A 24 9.14 -7.42 -15.01
CA TRP A 24 10.16 -7.02 -14.05
C TRP A 24 10.78 -8.24 -13.35
N GLU A 25 12.11 -8.27 -13.27
CA GLU A 25 12.84 -9.34 -12.58
C GLU A 25 13.18 -8.91 -11.15
N LEU A 26 12.73 -9.68 -10.15
CA LEU A 26 13.06 -9.42 -8.75
C LEU A 26 14.54 -9.67 -8.48
N GLN A 27 15.27 -8.61 -8.10
CA GLN A 27 16.68 -8.69 -7.77
C GLN A 27 16.91 -8.87 -6.27
N LYS A 28 16.17 -8.13 -5.44
CA LYS A 28 16.38 -8.09 -3.99
C LYS A 28 15.06 -7.89 -3.24
N THR A 29 14.98 -8.49 -2.06
CA THR A 29 13.92 -8.20 -1.09
C THR A 29 14.50 -8.14 0.33
N ALA A 30 13.95 -7.28 1.17
CA ALA A 30 14.31 -7.19 2.58
C ALA A 30 13.11 -6.76 3.41
N LEU A 31 12.95 -7.33 4.61
CA LEU A 31 12.03 -6.77 5.61
C LEU A 31 12.56 -5.42 6.09
N LEU A 32 11.65 -4.49 6.37
CA LEU A 32 12.03 -3.25 7.05
C LEU A 32 12.51 -3.58 8.48
N PRO A 33 13.60 -2.94 8.95
CA PRO A 33 14.06 -3.08 10.32
C PRO A 33 12.99 -2.72 11.35
N GLN A 34 13.06 -3.32 12.54
CA GLN A 34 12.09 -3.07 13.62
C GLN A 34 12.01 -1.59 14.01
N GLN A 35 13.09 -0.84 13.86
CA GLN A 35 13.19 0.59 14.16
C GLN A 35 12.39 1.45 13.17
N GLU A 36 12.08 0.94 11.98
CA GLU A 36 11.28 1.62 10.96
C GLU A 36 9.79 1.29 11.08
N ILE A 37 9.43 0.38 11.98
CA ILE A 37 8.03 0.06 12.31
C ILE A 37 7.42 1.22 13.10
N ASP A 38 6.49 1.92 12.47
CA ASP A 38 5.81 3.08 13.07
C ASP A 38 4.58 2.67 13.87
N GLN A 39 4.75 2.57 15.19
CA GLN A 39 3.69 2.21 16.12
C GLN A 39 2.58 3.28 16.20
N GLU A 40 2.89 4.55 15.95
CA GLU A 40 1.90 5.64 16.01
C GLU A 40 0.90 5.54 14.84
N LEU A 41 1.34 5.00 13.71
CA LEU A 41 0.50 4.75 12.54
C LEU A 41 -0.06 3.32 12.47
N ASN A 42 0.15 2.50 13.52
CA ASN A 42 -0.20 1.08 13.55
C ASN A 42 0.43 0.29 12.38
N MET A 43 1.67 0.62 12.01
CA MET A 43 2.42 -0.17 11.06
C MET A 43 2.81 -1.49 11.70
N ALA A 44 2.40 -2.60 11.10
CA ALA A 44 2.67 -3.93 11.64
C ALA A 44 3.95 -4.53 11.06
N VAL A 45 4.13 -4.41 9.74
CA VAL A 45 5.30 -4.91 9.02
C VAL A 45 5.51 -4.08 7.75
N GLY A 46 6.75 -3.99 7.29
CA GLY A 46 7.04 -3.54 5.94
C GLY A 46 8.12 -4.37 5.25
N ARG A 47 8.15 -4.27 3.92
CA ARG A 47 9.10 -4.98 3.07
C ARG A 47 9.45 -4.13 1.86
N LEU A 48 10.72 -4.16 1.49
CA LEU A 48 11.26 -3.57 0.28
C LEU A 48 11.50 -4.66 -0.76
N TYR A 49 11.26 -4.32 -2.01
CA TYR A 49 11.55 -5.13 -3.18
C TYR A 49 12.23 -4.23 -4.21
N GLN A 50 13.24 -4.77 -4.88
CA GLN A 50 13.93 -4.10 -5.96
C GLN A 50 13.87 -4.99 -7.19
N TYR A 51 13.41 -4.42 -8.30
CA TYR A 51 13.27 -5.09 -9.58
C TYR A 51 14.09 -4.40 -10.66
N THR A 52 14.37 -5.14 -11.72
CA THR A 52 15.01 -4.61 -12.93
C THR A 52 14.27 -5.00 -14.20
N GLN A 53 14.22 -4.07 -15.16
CA GLN A 53 13.72 -4.28 -16.52
C GLN A 53 14.53 -3.37 -17.46
N ASP A 54 15.21 -3.92 -18.45
CA ASP A 54 15.95 -3.13 -19.47
C ASP A 54 16.84 -2.01 -18.88
N ASN A 55 17.63 -2.34 -17.85
CA ASN A 55 18.47 -1.41 -17.05
C ASN A 55 17.72 -0.36 -16.21
N GLN A 56 16.39 -0.34 -16.23
CA GLN A 56 15.56 0.42 -15.30
C GLN A 56 15.54 -0.29 -13.95
N ILE A 57 15.59 0.48 -12.86
CA ILE A 57 15.38 -0.03 -11.50
C ILE A 57 14.00 0.44 -11.00
N LEU A 58 13.21 -0.50 -10.49
CA LEU A 58 11.96 -0.25 -9.77
C LEU A 58 12.13 -0.66 -8.31
N ASP A 59 11.96 0.30 -7.41
CA ASP A 59 11.91 0.05 -5.99
C ASP A 59 10.44 0.06 -5.54
N VAL A 60 10.01 -0.99 -4.86
CA VAL A 60 8.66 -1.14 -4.29
C VAL A 60 8.78 -1.30 -2.79
N GLU A 61 8.08 -0.45 -2.07
CA GLU A 61 7.93 -0.51 -0.64
C GLU A 61 6.49 -0.84 -0.29
N LEU A 62 6.29 -1.90 0.49
CA LEU A 62 5.00 -2.27 1.03
C LEU A 62 5.03 -2.11 2.55
N ARG A 63 4.02 -1.45 3.12
CA ARG A 63 3.79 -1.41 4.56
C ARG A 63 2.36 -1.83 4.86
N TYR A 64 2.20 -2.79 5.76
CA TYR A 64 0.90 -3.25 6.21
C TYR A 64 0.53 -2.56 7.53
N PHE A 65 -0.60 -1.86 7.52
CA PHE A 65 -1.15 -1.17 8.67
C PHE A 65 -2.32 -1.97 9.26
N TYR A 66 -2.21 -2.30 10.54
CA TYR A 66 -3.12 -3.18 11.29
C TYR A 66 -3.06 -2.86 12.80
N PRO A 67 -4.19 -2.90 13.55
CA PRO A 67 -5.53 -3.29 13.12
C PRO A 67 -6.30 -2.19 12.40
N GLU A 68 -5.97 -0.93 12.66
CA GLU A 68 -6.67 0.22 12.07
C GLU A 68 -5.71 1.31 11.59
N THR A 69 -6.12 2.02 10.55
CA THR A 69 -5.44 3.21 10.08
C THR A 69 -6.41 4.20 9.43
N SER A 70 -5.93 5.42 9.19
CA SER A 70 -6.66 6.45 8.44
C SER A 70 -6.46 6.37 6.93
N ALA A 71 -5.51 5.53 6.46
CA ALA A 71 -5.11 5.37 5.06
C ALA A 71 -4.82 6.70 4.35
N ASN A 72 -4.32 7.70 5.09
CA ASN A 72 -3.93 8.98 4.52
C ASN A 72 -2.55 8.85 3.86
N VAL A 73 -2.53 8.49 2.58
CA VAL A 73 -1.29 8.27 1.81
C VAL A 73 -0.39 9.51 1.81
N GLN A 74 -0.96 10.72 1.86
CA GLN A 74 -0.14 11.93 1.97
C GLN A 74 0.63 12.01 3.28
N ALA A 75 0.03 11.53 4.38
CA ALA A 75 0.72 11.47 5.67
C ALA A 75 1.85 10.45 5.62
N TYR A 76 1.65 9.30 4.97
CA TYR A 76 2.70 8.28 4.80
C TYR A 76 3.87 8.78 3.96
N ILE A 77 3.58 9.38 2.80
CA ILE A 77 4.63 9.98 1.95
C ILE A 77 5.39 11.05 2.74
N LYS A 78 4.71 11.94 3.47
CA LYS A 78 5.38 12.96 4.28
C LYS A 78 6.23 12.37 5.41
N ARG A 79 5.81 11.24 5.97
CA ARG A 79 6.47 10.57 7.10
C ARG A 79 7.70 9.77 6.67
N TYR A 80 7.63 9.11 5.52
CA TYR A 80 8.63 8.11 5.09
C TYR A 80 9.39 8.48 3.82
N SER A 81 8.90 9.44 3.02
CA SER A 81 9.60 9.97 1.85
C SER A 81 10.05 11.41 2.10
N LEU A 82 11.11 11.81 1.42
CA LEU A 82 11.53 13.21 1.35
C LEU A 82 10.58 13.97 0.39
N GLY A 83 10.35 15.26 0.69
CA GLY A 83 9.86 16.29 -0.25
C GLY A 83 8.58 16.04 -1.05
N SER A 84 7.48 16.73 -0.72
CA SER A 84 6.29 16.78 -1.60
C SER A 84 6.47 17.86 -2.68
N ARG A 85 6.63 17.47 -3.96
CA ARG A 85 6.40 18.36 -5.11
C ARG A 85 5.59 17.66 -6.20
N THR A 86 4.61 18.40 -6.73
CA THR A 86 3.62 18.00 -7.74
C THR A 86 2.95 16.66 -7.44
N LYS A 87 1.79 16.74 -6.78
CA LYS A 87 0.96 15.57 -6.48
C LYS A 87 -0.26 15.59 -7.38
N GLU A 88 -0.38 14.58 -8.23
CA GLU A 88 -1.61 14.32 -8.97
C GLU A 88 -2.28 13.07 -8.37
N ILE A 89 -3.59 13.13 -8.14
CA ILE A 89 -4.38 11.96 -7.78
C ILE A 89 -5.06 11.51 -9.06
N ARG A 90 -4.84 10.24 -9.42
CA ARG A 90 -5.43 9.60 -10.58
C ARG A 90 -6.35 8.47 -10.12
N GLU A 91 -7.25 8.08 -11.01
CA GLU A 91 -8.16 6.97 -10.82
C GLU A 91 -8.01 6.01 -11.99
N LEU A 92 -7.96 4.72 -11.65
CA LEU A 92 -7.99 3.65 -12.62
C LEU A 92 -9.29 2.85 -12.43
N PRO A 93 -10.16 2.77 -13.45
CA PRO A 93 -11.41 2.04 -13.35
C PRO A 93 -11.20 0.59 -12.88
N GLY A 94 -11.95 0.19 -11.86
CA GLY A 94 -11.87 -1.15 -11.27
C GLY A 94 -10.75 -1.36 -10.24
N MET A 95 -9.74 -0.49 -10.18
CA MET A 95 -8.63 -0.60 -9.21
C MET A 95 -8.62 0.53 -8.19
N GLY A 96 -9.30 1.65 -8.44
CA GLY A 96 -9.44 2.76 -7.50
C GLY A 96 -8.40 3.86 -7.72
N TYR A 97 -8.03 4.54 -6.65
CA TYR A 97 -7.21 5.75 -6.70
C TYR A 97 -5.75 5.47 -6.38
N TYR A 98 -4.87 6.22 -7.00
CA TYR A 98 -3.44 6.29 -6.66
C TYR A 98 -2.94 7.72 -6.85
N THR A 99 -1.77 8.01 -6.31
CA THR A 99 -1.14 9.31 -6.52
C THR A 99 0.23 9.16 -7.13
N VAL A 100 0.52 10.02 -8.08
CA VAL A 100 1.84 10.14 -8.69
C VAL A 100 2.48 11.46 -8.26
N LEU A 101 3.79 11.43 -8.06
CA LEU A 101 4.57 12.61 -7.74
C LEU A 101 6.03 12.48 -8.15
N THR A 102 6.75 13.58 -8.15
CA THR A 102 8.21 13.59 -8.29
C THR A 102 8.87 14.16 -7.05
N ASP A 103 9.94 13.54 -6.60
CA ASP A 103 10.86 14.14 -5.62
C ASP A 103 12.32 13.97 -6.09
N GLY A 104 13.03 15.09 -6.18
CA GLY A 104 14.38 15.15 -6.72
C GLY A 104 14.49 14.50 -8.12
N LYS A 105 15.23 13.39 -8.20
CA LYS A 105 15.49 12.64 -9.44
C LYS A 105 14.67 11.36 -9.54
N ARG A 106 13.53 11.27 -8.85
CA ARG A 106 12.69 10.08 -8.81
C ARG A 106 11.23 10.42 -9.06
N ALA A 107 10.56 9.51 -9.76
CA ALA A 107 9.12 9.48 -9.89
C ALA A 107 8.57 8.43 -8.93
N PHE A 108 7.37 8.68 -8.41
CA PHE A 108 6.72 7.78 -7.47
C PHE A 108 5.26 7.57 -7.83
N LEU A 109 4.78 6.37 -7.51
CA LEU A 109 3.36 6.04 -7.41
C LEU A 109 3.09 5.56 -5.98
N SER A 110 1.99 6.00 -5.38
CA SER A 110 1.67 5.65 -4.01
C SER A 110 0.17 5.46 -3.83
N SER A 111 -0.22 4.41 -3.14
CA SER A 111 -1.62 4.17 -2.79
C SER A 111 -1.79 3.23 -1.60
N CYS A 112 -2.95 3.27 -0.96
CA CYS A 112 -3.39 2.26 -0.02
C CYS A 112 -4.25 1.22 -0.76
N ILE A 113 -3.77 -0.02 -0.88
CA ILE A 113 -4.59 -1.16 -1.28
C ILE A 113 -5.46 -1.54 -0.09
N ASN A 114 -6.74 -1.68 -0.35
CA ASN A 114 -7.70 -2.05 0.67
C ASN A 114 -8.08 -3.53 0.58
N PRO A 115 -8.53 -4.14 1.69
CA PRO A 115 -9.09 -5.49 1.67
C PRO A 115 -10.21 -5.65 0.63
N ARG A 116 -11.01 -4.59 0.42
CA ARG A 116 -12.13 -4.53 -0.53
C ARG A 116 -12.22 -3.15 -1.16
N GLY A 117 -12.85 -3.08 -2.33
CA GLY A 117 -13.28 -1.83 -2.97
C GLY A 117 -12.19 -1.06 -3.73
N GLY A 118 -11.04 -1.65 -4.03
CA GLY A 118 -9.98 -0.94 -4.74
C GLY A 118 -9.08 -0.12 -3.82
N SER A 119 -8.11 0.58 -4.39
CA SER A 119 -7.14 1.39 -3.68
C SER A 119 -7.63 2.82 -3.42
N THR A 120 -7.05 3.47 -2.42
CA THR A 120 -7.43 4.83 -2.00
C THR A 120 -6.21 5.68 -1.64
N VAL A 121 -6.31 6.99 -1.83
CA VAL A 121 -5.23 7.95 -1.52
C VAL A 121 -5.56 8.82 -0.31
N THR A 122 -6.82 9.23 -0.20
CA THR A 122 -7.27 10.16 0.85
C THR A 122 -8.06 9.43 1.92
N MET A 123 -8.01 9.96 3.14
CA MET A 123 -8.83 9.49 4.26
C MET A 123 -10.33 9.46 3.89
N LYS A 124 -10.81 10.46 3.14
CA LYS A 124 -12.20 10.52 2.68
C LYS A 124 -12.54 9.33 1.77
N GLN A 125 -11.71 9.09 0.75
CA GLN A 125 -11.89 7.94 -0.15
C GLN A 125 -11.87 6.63 0.63
N PHE A 126 -10.93 6.47 1.57
CA PHE A 126 -10.83 5.27 2.40
C PHE A 126 -12.10 4.99 3.20
N PHE A 127 -12.60 5.95 3.99
CA PHE A 127 -13.81 5.73 4.78
C PHE A 127 -15.06 5.56 3.91
N GLN A 128 -15.19 6.30 2.82
CA GLN A 128 -16.28 6.09 1.86
C GLN A 128 -16.25 4.66 1.29
N ASN A 129 -15.06 4.15 1.01
CA ASN A 129 -14.88 2.78 0.55
C ASN A 129 -15.30 1.74 1.61
N ARG A 130 -14.85 1.92 2.87
CA ARG A 130 -15.26 1.07 4.00
C ARG A 130 -16.77 1.02 4.17
N TYR A 131 -17.44 2.17 4.14
CA TYR A 131 -18.90 2.21 4.27
C TYR A 131 -19.62 1.52 3.10
N ALA A 132 -19.13 1.68 1.87
CA ALA A 132 -19.76 1.07 0.70
C ALA A 132 -19.60 -0.46 0.64
N HIS A 133 -18.49 -0.99 1.14
CA HIS A 133 -18.12 -2.40 0.97
C HIS A 133 -18.24 -3.25 2.25
N ASP A 134 -18.19 -2.63 3.43
CA ASP A 134 -18.23 -3.37 4.68
C ASP A 134 -19.62 -3.34 5.35
N LEU A 135 -20.40 -2.28 5.15
CA LEU A 135 -21.76 -2.14 5.73
C LEU A 135 -22.88 -2.79 4.89
N GLN A 136 -22.54 -3.75 4.03
CA GLN A 136 -23.54 -4.47 3.24
C GLN A 136 -24.32 -5.42 4.15
N LEU A 137 -25.65 -5.48 3.98
CA LEU A 137 -26.54 -6.35 4.78
C LEU A 137 -26.08 -7.82 4.80
N SER A 138 -25.49 -8.30 3.71
CA SER A 138 -24.89 -9.63 3.58
C SER A 138 -23.75 -9.91 4.57
N ARG A 139 -23.13 -8.87 5.14
CA ARG A 139 -21.98 -8.96 6.07
C ARG A 139 -22.31 -8.64 7.53
N LEU A 140 -23.52 -8.18 7.82
CA LEU A 140 -23.92 -7.93 9.21
C LEU A 140 -24.14 -9.23 10.01
N GLY A 141 -24.40 -10.35 9.34
CA GLY A 141 -24.56 -11.68 9.97
C GLY A 141 -23.31 -12.16 10.70
N PRO A 142 -22.13 -12.25 10.04
CA PRO A 142 -20.87 -12.59 10.70
C PRO A 142 -20.47 -11.64 11.84
N TRP A 143 -20.78 -10.35 11.72
CA TRP A 143 -20.52 -9.36 12.77
C TRP A 143 -21.34 -9.62 14.04
N LEU A 144 -22.63 -9.98 13.91
CA LEU A 144 -23.48 -10.36 15.05
C LEU A 144 -22.94 -11.57 15.84
N LEU A 145 -22.07 -12.38 15.21
CA LEU A 145 -21.40 -13.53 15.82
C LEU A 145 -19.99 -13.18 16.37
N SER A 146 -19.61 -11.90 16.42
CA SER A 146 -18.40 -11.35 17.04
C SER A 146 -17.05 -11.79 16.43
N ARG A 147 -17.01 -12.24 15.17
CA ARG A 147 -15.77 -12.76 14.57
C ARG A 147 -14.97 -11.77 13.72
N GLU A 148 -15.51 -10.60 13.40
CA GLU A 148 -14.83 -9.57 12.58
C GLU A 148 -15.27 -8.15 13.02
N GLU A 149 -14.39 -7.16 12.88
CA GLU A 149 -14.78 -5.75 13.00
C GLU A 149 -15.72 -5.34 11.85
N ILE A 150 -16.70 -4.47 12.14
CA ILE A 150 -17.68 -4.02 11.13
C ILE A 150 -16.97 -3.35 9.95
N LEU A 151 -15.94 -2.56 10.22
CA LEU A 151 -15.20 -1.80 9.22
C LEU A 151 -13.78 -2.29 9.20
N ASP A 152 -13.33 -2.77 8.05
CA ASP A 152 -12.00 -3.33 7.91
C ASP A 152 -10.98 -2.22 7.61
N ARG A 153 -10.46 -1.63 8.67
CA ARG A 153 -9.59 -0.44 8.61
C ARG A 153 -8.14 -0.77 8.29
N ARG A 154 -7.88 -1.94 7.72
CA ARG A 154 -6.54 -2.36 7.32
C ARG A 154 -6.18 -1.73 5.98
N CYS A 155 -4.90 -1.49 5.80
CA CYS A 155 -4.36 -0.86 4.61
C CYS A 155 -3.00 -1.50 4.27
N LEU A 156 -2.84 -1.92 3.03
CA LEU A 156 -1.52 -2.23 2.49
C LEU A 156 -1.06 -1.01 1.69
N TRP A 157 -0.23 -0.17 2.30
CA TRP A 157 0.35 0.96 1.61
C TRP A 157 1.47 0.47 0.69
N ALA A 158 1.31 0.78 -0.59
CA ALA A 158 2.27 0.49 -1.63
C ALA A 158 2.86 1.78 -2.15
N HIS A 159 4.19 1.82 -2.22
CA HIS A 159 4.95 2.96 -2.67
C HIS A 159 6.02 2.50 -3.67
N LEU A 160 5.80 2.82 -4.94
CA LEU A 160 6.67 2.44 -6.05
C LEU A 160 7.48 3.65 -6.45
N SER A 161 8.72 3.43 -6.90
CA SER A 161 9.54 4.50 -7.42
C SER A 161 10.56 4.04 -8.45
N ILE A 162 10.84 4.92 -9.42
CA ILE A 162 11.90 4.73 -10.41
C ILE A 162 12.77 5.99 -10.51
N PRO A 163 14.06 5.86 -10.84
CA PRO A 163 14.88 6.99 -11.24
C PRO A 163 14.29 7.69 -12.48
N LEU A 164 14.24 9.02 -12.47
CA LEU A 164 13.82 9.82 -13.61
C LEU A 164 14.86 9.79 -14.72
N GLU A 165 16.15 9.85 -14.40
CA GLU A 165 17.27 9.88 -15.37
C GLU A 165 16.96 10.69 -16.65
N ASN A 166 16.61 10.02 -17.75
CA ASN A 166 16.30 10.61 -19.06
C ASN A 166 14.80 10.68 -19.41
N TYR A 167 13.92 10.27 -18.50
CA TYR A 167 12.48 10.28 -18.67
C TYR A 167 11.87 11.62 -18.27
N SER A 168 10.81 12.03 -18.97
CA SER A 168 9.88 13.01 -18.41
C SER A 168 9.10 12.37 -17.24
N PRO A 169 8.62 13.18 -16.28
CA PRO A 169 7.76 12.69 -15.20
C PRO A 169 6.59 11.85 -15.71
N GLU A 170 5.91 12.28 -16.77
CA GLU A 170 4.75 11.59 -17.34
C GLU A 170 5.12 10.22 -17.93
N ALA A 171 6.26 10.12 -18.62
CA ALA A 171 6.74 8.83 -19.12
C ALA A 171 7.09 7.89 -17.97
N ALA A 172 7.71 8.41 -16.91
CA ALA A 172 8.00 7.65 -15.71
C ALA A 172 6.74 7.19 -14.96
N TYR A 173 5.69 8.03 -14.94
CA TYR A 173 4.40 7.65 -14.36
C TYR A 173 3.75 6.51 -15.13
N GLN A 174 3.84 6.48 -16.46
CA GLN A 174 3.30 5.37 -17.24
C GLN A 174 3.99 4.04 -16.90
N VAL A 175 5.31 4.06 -16.68
CA VAL A 175 6.06 2.87 -16.24
C VAL A 175 5.60 2.41 -14.86
N LEU A 176 5.43 3.34 -13.93
CA LEU A 176 4.94 3.05 -12.57
C LEU A 176 3.49 2.54 -12.56
N GLU A 177 2.63 3.12 -13.38
CA GLU A 177 1.24 2.68 -13.57
C GLU A 177 1.22 1.25 -14.11
N ASN A 178 2.03 0.93 -15.13
CA ASN A 178 2.15 -0.42 -15.68
C ASN A 178 2.57 -1.46 -14.61
N ALA A 179 3.54 -1.12 -13.77
CA ALA A 179 3.95 -1.98 -12.65
C ALA A 179 2.86 -2.08 -11.56
N TRP A 180 2.11 -1.00 -11.34
CA TRP A 180 1.03 -0.94 -10.36
C TRP A 180 -0.08 -1.94 -10.65
N PHE A 181 -0.48 -2.14 -11.92
CA PHE A 181 -1.54 -3.10 -12.26
C PHE A 181 -1.23 -4.51 -11.74
N SER A 182 -0.05 -5.06 -12.04
CA SER A 182 0.34 -6.40 -11.59
C SER A 182 0.45 -6.49 -10.07
N LEU A 183 1.03 -5.46 -9.45
CA LEU A 183 1.15 -5.40 -7.99
C LEU A 183 -0.23 -5.40 -7.32
N TYR A 184 -1.15 -4.57 -7.83
CA TYR A 184 -2.50 -4.44 -7.29
C TYR A 184 -3.28 -5.74 -7.42
N GLU A 185 -3.30 -6.37 -8.60
CA GLU A 185 -4.02 -7.62 -8.82
C GLU A 185 -3.56 -8.72 -7.86
N GLN A 186 -2.25 -8.92 -7.73
CA GLN A 186 -1.72 -9.93 -6.80
C GLN A 186 -2.15 -9.66 -5.35
N TRP A 187 -2.02 -8.42 -4.88
CA TRP A 187 -2.35 -8.08 -3.49
C TRP A 187 -3.84 -8.01 -3.21
N GLN A 188 -4.68 -7.80 -4.22
CA GLN A 188 -6.12 -7.88 -4.06
C GLN A 188 -6.58 -9.32 -3.83
N GLU A 189 -5.94 -10.30 -4.47
CA GLU A 189 -6.19 -11.74 -4.25
C GLU A 189 -5.56 -12.26 -2.96
N GLN A 190 -4.38 -11.76 -2.61
CA GLN A 190 -3.57 -12.23 -1.49
C GLN A 190 -3.57 -11.27 -0.30
N PHE A 191 -4.62 -10.45 -0.17
CA PHE A 191 -4.67 -9.45 0.89
C PHE A 191 -4.47 -10.13 2.25
N PRO A 192 -3.56 -9.64 3.12
CA PRO A 192 -3.25 -10.27 4.40
C PRO A 192 -4.52 -10.59 5.20
N PRO A 193 -4.67 -11.78 5.80
CA PRO A 193 -5.86 -12.12 6.60
C PRO A 193 -5.90 -11.37 7.93
N THR A 194 -7.08 -11.28 8.54
CA THR A 194 -7.22 -10.96 9.97
C THR A 194 -6.85 -12.21 10.76
N MET A 195 -5.87 -12.13 11.68
CA MET A 195 -5.51 -13.26 12.54
C MET A 195 -6.56 -13.53 13.60
#